data_AF-A0A4Q5UEH5-F1
#
_entry.id   AF-A0A4Q5UEH5-F1
#
_cell.length_a   1.000
_cell.length_b   1.000
_cell.length_c   1.000
_cell.angle_alpha   90.00
_cell.angle_beta   90.00
_cell.angle_gamma   90.00
#
_symmetry.space_group_name_H-M   'P 1'
#
loop_
_entity.id
_entity.type
_entity.pdbx_description
1 polymer ?
#
loop_
_entity_poly.entity_id
_entity_poly.type
_entity_poly.pdbx_seq_one_letter_code
_entity_poly.pdbx_strand_id
1 'polypeptide(L)' 'MNSLYHPWLVMACGVLFCISGILVFRKNVFEENHSLTWPFLLMVMGIILVATGTAKIVL' A
#
# COMPACT_ATOMS: atom_id res chain seq x y z
N MET A 1 19.91 15.02 -12.15
CA MET A 1 18.66 15.21 -11.38
C MET A 1 17.52 14.65 -12.24
N ASN A 2 16.76 13.59 -11.97
CA ASN A 2 16.63 12.67 -10.84
C ASN A 2 16.06 11.36 -11.39
N SER A 3 16.87 10.30 -11.42
CA SER A 3 16.47 8.92 -11.71
C SER A 3 15.70 8.29 -10.55
N LEU A 4 14.83 9.06 -9.87
CA LEU A 4 14.28 8.73 -8.55
C LEU A 4 12.90 8.08 -8.56
N TYR A 5 12.19 8.00 -9.68
CA TYR A 5 10.84 7.42 -9.69
C TYR A 5 10.57 6.67 -10.97
N HIS A 6 11.24 5.53 -11.13
CA HIS A 6 10.80 4.51 -12.06
C HIS A 6 9.37 4.12 -11.60
N PRO A 7 8.28 4.45 -12.33
CA PRO A 7 6.92 4.37 -11.79
C PRO A 7 6.46 2.95 -11.37
N TRP A 8 7.01 1.93 -12.00
CA TRP A 8 7.00 0.51 -11.58
C TRP A 8 7.49 0.27 -10.14
N LEU A 9 8.50 0.99 -9.62
CA LEU A 9 8.95 0.85 -8.23
C LEU A 9 7.92 1.42 -7.25
N VAL A 10 7.29 2.54 -7.59
CA VAL A 10 6.22 3.14 -6.79
C VAL A 10 5.01 2.21 -6.74
N MET A 11 4.65 1.60 -7.87
CA MET A 11 3.62 0.57 -7.92
C MET A 11 3.99 -0.66 -7.09
N ALA A 12 5.22 -1.18 -7.22
CA ALA A 12 5.68 -2.33 -6.44
C ALA A 12 5.62 -2.06 -4.93
N CYS A 13 6.06 -0.88 -4.48
CA CYS A 13 5.91 -0.45 -3.10
C CYS A 13 4.44 -0.35 -2.66
N GLY A 14 3.56 0.22 -3.50
CA GLY A 14 2.13 0.30 -3.21
C GLY A 14 1.48 -1.08 -3.03
N VAL A 15 1.83 -2.04 -3.89
CA VAL A 15 1.34 -3.43 -3.79
C VAL A 15 1.85 -4.10 -2.52
N LEU A 16 3.12 -3.93 -2.15
CA LEU A 16 3.67 -4.45 -0.89
C LEU A 16 2.97 -3.85 0.33
N PHE A 17 2.63 -2.56 0.30
CA PHE A 17 1.83 -1.89 1.34
C PHE A 17 0.40 -2.44 1.45
N CYS A 18 -0.24 -2.75 0.32
CA CYS A 18 -1.54 -3.41 0.34
C CYS A 18 -1.45 -4.82 0.94
N ILE A 19 -0.44 -5.60 0.57
CA ILE A 19 -0.22 -6.96 1.10
C ILE A 19 0.04 -6.92 2.61
N SER A 20 0.90 -6.01 3.07
CA SER A 20 1.16 -5.86 4.51
C SER A 20 -0.08 -5.42 5.28
N GLY A 21 -0.88 -4.51 4.71
CA GLY A 21 -2.18 -4.12 5.27
C GLY A 21 -3.13 -5.31 5.42
N ILE A 22 -3.21 -6.20 4.42
CA ILE A 22 -4.03 -7.43 4.48
C ILE A 22 -3.50 -8.38 5.56
N LEU A 23 -2.18 -8.57 5.66
CA LEU A 23 -1.59 -9.45 6.67
C LEU A 23 -1.83 -8.94 8.08
N VAL A 24 -1.63 -7.64 8.33
CA VAL A 24 -1.92 -6.99 9.61
C VAL A 24 -3.42 -7.02 9.92
N PHE A 25 -4.27 -6.85 8.90
CA PHE A 25 -5.72 -6.97 9.06
C PHE A 25 -6.11 -8.37 9.52
N ARG A 26 -5.59 -9.43 8.87
CA ARG A 26 -5.85 -10.81 9.30
C ARG A 26 -5.34 -11.04 10.72
N LYS A 27 -4.13 -10.57 11.04
CA LYS A 27 -3.58 -10.72 12.39
C LYS A 27 -4.45 -10.05 13.45
N ASN A 28 -4.87 -8.80 13.23
CA ASN A 28 -5.73 -8.07 14.17
C ASN A 28 -7.12 -8.68 14.32
N VAL A 29 -7.72 -9.19 13.24
CA VAL A 29 -9.05 -9.83 13.26
C VAL A 29 -9.01 -11.18 13.97
N PHE A 30 -7.98 -12.00 13.74
CA PHE A 30 -7.95 -13.40 14.20
C PHE A 30 -7.19 -13.62 15.51
N GLU A 31 -6.17 -12.80 15.84
CA GLU A 31 -5.33 -13.00 17.02
C GLU A 31 -5.59 -11.98 18.14
N GLU A 32 -5.73 -10.69 17.83
CA GLU A 32 -5.62 -9.64 18.87
C GLU A 32 -6.92 -8.87 19.19
N ASN A 33 -8.02 -9.03 18.44
CA ASN A 33 -9.25 -8.22 18.59
C ASN A 33 -8.95 -6.70 18.70
N HIS A 34 -7.86 -6.28 18.06
CA HIS A 34 -7.32 -4.92 18.18
C HIS A 34 -7.90 -4.03 17.08
N SER A 35 -7.83 -2.72 17.27
CA SER A 35 -8.47 -1.76 16.36
C SER A 35 -8.03 -1.93 14.89
N LEU A 36 -9.02 -2.07 14.00
CA LEU A 36 -8.84 -2.23 12.56
C LEU A 36 -8.42 -0.93 11.84
N THR A 37 -8.34 0.20 12.57
CA THR A 37 -7.96 1.50 12.02
C THR A 37 -6.56 1.49 11.41
N TRP A 38 -5.61 0.81 12.05
CA TRP A 38 -4.23 0.71 11.58
C TRP A 38 -4.08 -0.03 10.24
N PRO A 39 -4.60 -1.27 10.11
CA PRO A 39 -4.55 -1.97 8.82
C PRO A 39 -5.32 -1.25 7.72
N PHE A 40 -6.44 -0.59 8.06
CA PHE A 40 -7.20 0.21 7.10
C PHE A 40 -6.38 1.40 6.54
N LEU A 41 -5.70 2.15 7.41
CA LEU A 41 -4.81 3.24 6.99
C LEU A 41 -3.71 2.77 6.05
N LEU A 42 -3.07 1.63 6.36
CA LEU A 42 -2.03 1.04 5.50
C LEU A 42 -2.58 0.67 4.12
N MET A 43 -3.80 0.13 4.07
CA MET A 43 -4.47 -0.25 2.83
C MET A 43 -4.77 0.98 1.95
N VAL A 44 -5.30 2.05 2.55
CA VAL A 44 -5.58 3.32 1.85
C VAL A 44 -4.29 3.94 1.31
N MET A 45 -3.22 3.95 2.10
CA MET A 45 -1.91 4.46 1.68
C MET A 45 -1.36 3.69 0.48
N GLY A 46 -1.47 2.35 0.50
CA GLY A 46 -1.06 1.47 -0.60
C GLY A 46 -1.83 1.76 -1.89
N ILE A 47 -3.15 1.91 -1.82
CA ILE A 47 -4.01 2.24 -2.97
C ILE A 47 -3.61 3.58 -3.59
N ILE A 48 -3.35 4.61 -2.77
CA ILE A 48 -2.91 5.93 -3.25
C ILE A 48 -1.56 5.84 -3.95
N LEU A 49 -0.60 5.06 -3.43
CA LEU A 49 0.69 4.82 -4.08
C LEU A 49 0.53 4.12 -5.43
N VAL A 50 -0.32 3.08 -5.49
CA VAL A 50 -0.59 2.38 -6.76
C VAL A 50 -1.25 3.34 -7.76
N ALA A 51 -2.25 4.11 -7.34
CA ALA A 51 -2.97 5.05 -8.22
C ALA A 51 -2.04 6.14 -8.78
N THR A 52 -1.20 6.74 -7.95
CA THR A 52 -0.23 7.76 -8.38
C THR A 52 0.88 7.19 -9.26
N GLY A 53 1.36 5.98 -8.97
CA GLY A 53 2.30 5.25 -9.82
C GLY A 53 1.70 4.93 -11.19
N THR A 54 0.44 4.47 -11.23
CA THR A 54 -0.26 4.13 -12.48
C THR A 54 -0.55 5.37 -13.33
N ALA A 55 -0.98 6.47 -12.69
CA ALA A 55 -1.20 7.74 -13.37
C ALA A 55 0.07 8.26 -14.07
N LYS A 56 1.25 8.05 -13.48
CA LYS A 56 2.56 8.40 -14.05
C LYS A 56 3.03 7.49 -15.20
N ILE A 57 2.43 6.30 -15.36
CA ILE A 57 2.72 5.39 -16.49
C ILE A 57 1.78 5.69 -17.66
N VAL A 58 0.54 6.06 -17.36
CA VAL A 58 -0.52 6.28 -18.36
C VAL A 58 -0.44 7.67 -19.02
N LEU A 59 0.03 8.69 -18.30
CA LEU A 59 0.28 10.06 -18.81
C LEU A 59 1.74 10.25 -19.22
#